data_AF-A0A1Q9N3N3-F1
#
_entry.id   AF-A0A1Q9N3N3-F1
#
_cell.length_a   1.000
_cell.length_b   1.000
_cell.length_c   1.000
_cell.angle_alpha   90.00
_cell.angle_beta   90.00
_cell.angle_gamma   90.00
#
_symmetry.space_group_name_H-M   'P 1'
#
loop_
_entity.id
_entity.type
_entity.pdbx_description
1 polymer ?
#
loop_
_entity_poly.entity_id
_entity_poly.type
_entity_poly.pdbx_seq_one_letter_code
_entity_poly.pdbx_strand_id
1 'polypeptide(L)'
;MMKEGLESRGLLVESLTERFEEIAEIFQRLVAISIKELENSPLTNEDIQFIDQAGAIISMLANFNDHEFSKYIGEEDSRMAIVADIYTDPNSNSVLEVATGNPFRIWVVVSDHQGKLRLTVGSTYSYYEFYQDASDRLTDEEWHIMLDQGSPILPG
;
A
#
# COMPACT_ATOMS: atom_id res chain seq x y z
N MET A 1 -6.24 4.76 -12.98
CA MET A 1 -6.15 3.31 -13.28
C MET A 1 -7.22 2.48 -12.58
N MET A 2 -7.25 2.36 -11.24
CA MET A 2 -8.27 1.53 -10.55
C MET A 2 -9.70 2.07 -10.71
N LYS A 3 -9.92 3.36 -10.41
CA LYS A 3 -11.22 4.04 -10.57
C LYS A 3 -11.78 3.88 -11.99
N GLU A 4 -11.01 4.28 -13.00
CA GLU A 4 -11.36 4.16 -14.42
C GLU A 4 -11.62 2.70 -14.84
N GLY A 5 -10.86 1.76 -14.27
CA GLY A 5 -11.04 0.33 -14.50
C GLY A 5 -12.36 -0.22 -13.98
N LEU A 6 -12.81 0.23 -12.81
CA LEU A 6 -14.11 -0.13 -12.23
C LEU A 6 -15.26 0.56 -12.97
N GLU A 7 -15.09 1.84 -13.29
CA GLU A 7 -16.09 2.64 -14.01
C GLU A 7 -16.39 2.05 -15.39
N SER A 8 -15.35 1.75 -16.18
CA SER A 8 -15.49 1.13 -17.51
C SER A 8 -16.16 -0.25 -17.49
N ARG A 9 -16.18 -0.92 -16.34
CA ARG A 9 -16.83 -2.24 -16.14
C ARG A 9 -18.22 -2.11 -15.50
N GLY A 10 -18.69 -0.90 -15.20
CA GLY A 10 -19.95 -0.68 -14.49
C GLY A 10 -19.95 -1.22 -13.06
N LEU A 11 -18.77 -1.32 -12.44
CA LEU A 11 -18.56 -1.85 -11.08
C LEU A 11 -18.26 -0.75 -10.06
N LEU A 12 -18.16 0.50 -10.50
CA LEU A 12 -17.90 1.63 -9.61
C LEU A 12 -19.22 2.13 -9.00
N VAL A 13 -19.38 1.92 -7.69
CA VAL A 13 -20.50 2.51 -6.93
C VAL A 13 -20.14 3.93 -6.47
N GLU A 14 -21.17 4.74 -6.21
CA GLU A 14 -21.02 6.16 -5.84
C GLU A 14 -20.18 6.33 -4.56
N SER A 15 -20.45 5.53 -3.53
CA SER A 15 -19.70 5.54 -2.26
C SER A 15 -18.21 5.27 -2.44
N LEU A 16 -17.81 4.45 -3.41
CA LEU A 16 -16.40 4.22 -3.75
C LEU A 16 -15.79 5.39 -4.53
N THR A 17 -16.59 6.09 -5.32
CA THR A 17 -16.13 7.21 -6.15
C THR A 17 -15.65 8.35 -5.26
N GLU A 18 -16.46 8.74 -4.28
CA GLU A 18 -16.13 9.79 -3.31
C GLU A 18 -14.88 9.42 -2.50
N ARG A 19 -14.80 8.18 -2.00
CA ARG A 19 -13.62 7.69 -1.26
C ARG A 19 -12.35 7.72 -2.11
N PHE A 20 -12.41 7.35 -3.39
CA PHE A 20 -11.26 7.41 -4.28
C PHE A 20 -10.81 8.84 -4.58
N GLU A 21 -11.74 9.79 -4.68
CA GLU A 21 -11.41 11.20 -4.87
C GLU A 21 -10.74 11.78 -3.62
N GLU A 22 -11.33 11.55 -2.45
CA GLU A 22 -10.79 12.06 -1.18
C GLU A 22 -9.40 11.49 -0.88
N ILE A 23 -9.18 10.18 -1.07
CA ILE A 23 -7.85 9.59 -0.84
C ILE A 23 -6.81 10.11 -1.83
N ALA A 24 -7.20 10.37 -3.08
CA ALA A 24 -6.32 10.93 -4.08
C ALA A 24 -5.90 12.36 -3.73
N GLU A 25 -6.83 13.19 -3.27
CA GLU A 25 -6.54 14.55 -2.80
C GLU A 25 -5.58 14.55 -1.61
N ILE A 26 -5.80 13.65 -0.65
CA ILE A 26 -4.93 13.50 0.52
C ILE A 26 -3.51 13.14 0.09
N PHE A 27 -3.35 12.13 -0.77
CA PHE A 27 -2.03 11.71 -1.24
C PHE A 27 -1.33 12.78 -2.07
N GLN A 28 -2.04 13.50 -2.93
CA GLN A 28 -1.47 14.63 -3.67
C GLN A 28 -0.95 15.72 -2.73
N ARG A 29 -1.69 16.02 -1.66
CA ARG A 29 -1.25 17.01 -0.66
C ARG A 29 -0.05 16.52 0.14
N LEU A 30 -0.02 15.26 0.56
CA LEU A 30 1.14 14.65 1.23
C LEU A 30 2.38 14.65 0.34
N VAL A 31 2.24 14.36 -0.95
CA VAL A 31 3.32 14.45 -1.94
C VAL A 31 3.85 15.88 -2.04
N ALA A 32 2.97 16.87 -2.17
CA ALA A 32 3.37 18.27 -2.25
C ALA A 32 4.14 18.73 -1.00
N ILE A 33 3.69 18.31 0.19
CA ILE A 33 4.39 18.58 1.46
C ILE A 33 5.75 17.88 1.49
N SER A 34 5.82 16.61 1.11
CA SER A 34 7.07 15.84 1.08
C SER A 34 8.10 16.48 0.15
N ILE A 35 7.68 16.98 -1.02
CA ILE A 35 8.54 17.72 -1.95
C ILE A 35 9.08 18.99 -1.30
N LYS A 36 8.23 19.78 -0.62
CA LYS A 36 8.69 20.96 0.12
C LYS A 36 9.77 20.60 1.15
N GLU A 37 9.56 19.54 1.93
CA GLU A 37 10.53 19.09 2.93
C GLU A 37 11.86 18.67 2.30
N LEU A 38 11.82 17.91 1.21
CA LEU A 38 13.02 17.46 0.48
C LEU A 38 13.77 18.61 -0.20
N GLU A 39 13.06 19.64 -0.65
CA GLU A 39 13.64 20.87 -1.21
C GLU A 39 14.09 21.87 -0.14
N ASN A 40 13.97 21.54 1.15
CA ASN A 40 14.22 22.44 2.27
C ASN A 40 13.41 23.75 2.19
N SER A 41 12.14 23.65 1.81
CA SER A 41 11.17 24.73 1.90
C SER A 41 10.39 24.66 3.22
N PRO A 42 10.21 25.79 3.94
CA PRO A 42 9.43 25.80 5.19
C PRO A 42 7.98 25.35 4.99
N LEU A 43 7.49 24.49 5.88
CA LEU A 43 6.08 24.11 5.95
C LEU A 43 5.25 25.18 6.67
N THR A 44 4.00 25.36 6.24
CA THR A 44 3.05 26.24 6.95
C THR A 44 2.42 25.51 8.14
N ASN A 45 1.71 26.25 9.01
CA ASN A 45 0.96 25.63 10.11
C ASN A 45 -0.13 24.69 9.59
N GLU A 46 -0.76 25.05 8.46
CA GLU A 46 -1.77 24.23 7.80
C GLU A 46 -1.18 22.94 7.20
N ASP A 47 0.06 22.98 6.71
CA ASP A 47 0.78 21.77 6.27
C ASP A 47 0.98 20.83 7.46
N ILE A 48 1.48 21.34 8.59
CA ILE A 48 1.74 20.54 9.80
C ILE A 48 0.45 19.95 10.36
N GLN A 49 -0.60 20.76 10.51
CA GLN A 49 -1.91 20.29 10.98
C GLN A 49 -2.50 19.20 10.07
N PHE A 50 -2.27 19.31 8.76
CA PHE A 50 -2.74 18.31 7.82
C PHE A 50 -1.97 17.00 7.97
N ILE A 51 -0.65 17.02 8.14
CA ILE A 51 0.15 15.82 8.41
C ILE A 51 -0.37 15.10 9.67
N ASP A 52 -0.63 15.85 10.74
CA ASP A 52 -1.13 15.30 12.01
C ASP A 52 -2.50 14.60 11.87
N GLN A 53 -3.34 15.06 10.92
CA GLN A 53 -4.69 14.53 10.71
C GLN A 53 -4.75 13.46 9.61
N ALA A 54 -3.83 13.47 8.64
CA ALA A 54 -3.89 12.64 7.45
C ALA A 54 -4.02 11.15 7.76
N GLY A 55 -3.27 10.65 8.76
CA GLY A 55 -3.34 9.24 9.16
C GLY A 55 -4.74 8.80 9.63
N ALA A 56 -5.44 9.65 10.37
CA ALA A 56 -6.80 9.37 10.83
C ALA A 56 -7.80 9.36 9.67
N ILE A 57 -7.66 10.31 8.74
CA ILE A 57 -8.54 10.41 7.56
C ILE A 57 -8.33 9.20 6.64
N ILE A 58 -7.08 8.83 6.34
CA ILE A 58 -6.75 7.64 5.54
C ILE A 58 -7.32 6.38 6.19
N SER A 59 -7.17 6.23 7.51
CA SER A 59 -7.72 5.09 8.25
C SER A 59 -9.26 5.01 8.15
N MET A 60 -9.94 6.16 8.25
CA MET A 60 -11.39 6.23 8.07
C MET A 60 -11.81 5.83 6.64
N LEU A 61 -11.09 6.31 5.63
CA LEU A 61 -11.40 6.04 4.21
C LEU A 61 -11.12 4.60 3.81
N ALA A 62 -10.04 4.01 4.33
CA ALA A 62 -9.66 2.62 4.09
C ALA A 62 -10.56 1.63 4.84
N ASN A 63 -11.40 2.10 5.76
CA ASN A 63 -12.31 1.25 6.49
C ASN A 63 -13.63 1.03 5.73
N PHE A 64 -13.88 -0.23 5.36
CA PHE A 64 -15.04 -0.68 4.60
C PHE A 64 -16.05 -1.46 5.47
N ASN A 65 -16.26 -1.02 6.71
CA ASN A 65 -17.24 -1.60 7.65
C ASN A 65 -18.72 -1.42 7.23
N ASP A 66 -18.98 -0.88 6.05
CA ASP A 66 -20.34 -0.73 5.52
C ASP A 66 -20.94 -2.11 5.19
N HIS A 67 -22.22 -2.29 5.50
CA HIS A 67 -22.94 -3.56 5.25
C HIS A 67 -22.90 -4.02 3.78
N GLU A 68 -22.64 -3.10 2.85
CA GLU A 68 -22.51 -3.37 1.42
C GLU A 68 -21.27 -4.23 1.10
N PHE A 69 -20.16 -4.00 1.80
CA PHE A 69 -18.85 -4.60 1.51
C PHE A 69 -18.45 -5.70 2.50
N SER A 70 -19.06 -5.76 3.69
CA SER A 70 -18.68 -6.71 4.75
C SER A 70 -18.76 -8.19 4.37
N LYS A 71 -19.52 -8.55 3.33
CA LYS A 71 -19.58 -9.92 2.77
C LYS A 71 -18.42 -10.27 1.83
N TYR A 72 -17.67 -9.28 1.38
CA TYR A 72 -16.56 -9.42 0.44
C TYR A 72 -15.19 -9.22 1.09
N ILE A 73 -15.17 -8.83 2.37
CA ILE A 73 -13.95 -8.49 3.10
C ILE A 73 -13.76 -9.53 4.21
N GLY A 74 -12.70 -10.32 4.10
CA GLY A 74 -12.23 -11.25 5.11
C GLY A 74 -11.23 -10.59 6.08
N GLU A 75 -10.83 -11.33 7.11
CA GLU A 75 -9.79 -10.87 8.06
C GLU A 75 -8.43 -10.70 7.36
N GLU A 76 -8.18 -11.49 6.31
CA GLU A 76 -6.92 -11.50 5.54
C GLU A 76 -6.75 -10.23 4.68
N ASP A 77 -7.85 -9.60 4.25
CA ASP A 77 -7.85 -8.34 3.49
C ASP A 77 -7.34 -7.13 4.31
N SER A 78 -7.10 -7.32 5.61
CA SER A 78 -6.51 -6.29 6.47
C SER A 78 -4.99 -6.18 6.34
N ARG A 79 -4.33 -7.14 5.68
CA ARG A 79 -2.88 -7.12 5.42
C ARG A 79 -2.57 -6.55 4.04
N MET A 80 -1.46 -5.82 3.95
CA MET A 80 -0.93 -5.34 2.66
C MET A 80 -0.32 -6.46 1.81
N ALA A 81 -0.02 -7.59 2.44
CA ALA A 81 0.68 -8.69 1.80
C ALA A 81 -0.30 -9.45 0.89
N ILE A 82 0.00 -9.51 -0.40
CA ILE A 82 -0.77 -10.26 -1.39
C ILE A 82 0.19 -10.96 -2.35
N VAL A 83 -0.22 -12.09 -2.90
CA VAL A 83 0.57 -12.88 -3.85
C VAL A 83 -0.22 -13.17 -5.13
N ALA A 84 0.46 -13.22 -6.27
CA ALA A 84 -0.14 -13.57 -7.54
C ALA A 84 0.83 -14.38 -8.42
N ASP A 85 0.32 -15.47 -9.00
CA ASP A 85 0.94 -16.15 -10.14
C ASP A 85 0.83 -15.26 -11.38
N ILE A 86 1.97 -14.90 -11.96
CA ILE A 86 2.06 -14.10 -13.19
C ILE A 86 2.52 -14.89 -14.40
N TYR A 87 3.03 -16.11 -14.21
CA TYR A 87 3.51 -16.96 -15.29
C TYR A 87 3.63 -18.42 -14.85
N THR A 88 3.15 -19.35 -15.68
CA THR A 88 3.31 -20.79 -15.49
C THR A 88 4.15 -21.40 -16.62
N ASP A 89 5.24 -22.11 -16.29
CA ASP A 89 6.00 -22.95 -17.21
C ASP A 89 5.53 -24.42 -17.14
N PRO A 90 4.78 -24.91 -18.15
CA PRO A 90 4.27 -26.27 -18.15
C PRO A 90 5.36 -27.34 -18.32
N ASN A 91 6.56 -27.00 -18.79
CA ASN A 91 7.62 -27.98 -19.02
C ASN A 91 8.36 -28.32 -17.73
N SER A 92 8.59 -27.30 -16.89
CA SER A 92 9.24 -27.46 -15.58
C SER A 92 8.24 -27.68 -14.44
N ASN A 93 6.94 -27.57 -14.71
CA ASN A 93 5.87 -27.58 -13.70
C ASN A 93 6.09 -26.51 -12.62
N SER A 94 6.59 -25.34 -13.01
CA SER A 94 6.90 -24.24 -12.10
C SER A 94 6.07 -23.00 -12.45
N VAL A 95 5.79 -22.19 -11.43
CA VAL A 95 5.14 -20.88 -11.56
C VAL A 95 6.07 -19.79 -11.06
N LEU A 96 5.95 -18.60 -11.65
CA LEU A 96 6.56 -17.37 -11.17
C LEU A 96 5.48 -16.58 -10.43
N GLU A 97 5.69 -16.38 -9.14
CA GLU A 97 4.81 -15.60 -8.29
C GLU A 97 5.49 -14.27 -7.94
N VAL A 98 4.68 -13.21 -7.91
CA VAL A 98 5.07 -11.91 -7.37
C VAL A 98 4.21 -11.58 -6.18
N ALA A 99 4.78 -10.91 -5.19
CA ALA A 99 4.06 -10.57 -3.98
C ALA A 99 4.51 -9.24 -3.39
N THR A 100 3.57 -8.59 -2.69
CA THR A 100 3.89 -7.63 -1.64
C THR A 100 3.90 -8.36 -0.30
N GLY A 101 4.75 -7.95 0.63
CA GLY A 101 4.74 -8.48 2.00
C GLY A 101 4.42 -7.40 3.02
N ASN A 102 4.97 -7.52 4.23
CA ASN A 102 4.92 -6.44 5.21
C ASN A 102 5.61 -5.17 4.66
N PRO A 103 5.11 -3.96 5.00
CA PRO A 103 5.72 -2.73 4.52
C PRO A 103 7.16 -2.59 5.02
N PHE A 104 8.06 -2.16 4.14
CA PHE A 104 9.40 -1.78 4.55
C PHE A 104 9.38 -0.42 5.21
N ARG A 105 10.29 -0.21 6.16
CA ARG A 105 10.43 1.07 6.84
C ARG A 105 11.46 1.92 6.13
N ILE A 106 11.06 3.12 5.73
CA ILE A 106 11.97 4.16 5.25
C ILE A 106 12.22 5.18 6.35
N TRP A 107 13.47 5.65 6.43
CA TRP A 107 13.91 6.68 7.35
C TRP A 107 14.44 7.86 6.54
N VAL A 108 13.93 9.05 6.79
CA VAL A 108 14.32 10.26 6.07
C VAL A 108 14.70 11.34 7.08
N VAL A 109 15.77 12.07 6.80
CA VAL A 109 16.16 13.23 7.62
C VAL A 109 15.65 14.49 6.93
N VAL A 110 14.84 15.27 7.64
CA VAL A 110 14.29 16.54 7.16
C VAL A 110 14.68 17.68 8.10
N SER A 111 14.77 18.90 7.57
CA SER A 111 14.98 20.11 8.37
C SER A 111 13.66 20.59 8.96
N ASP A 112 13.66 21.09 10.19
CA ASP A 112 12.46 21.72 10.78
C ASP A 112 12.39 23.23 10.58
N HIS A 113 13.36 23.80 9.84
CA HIS A 113 13.50 25.24 9.60
C HIS A 113 13.62 26.10 10.87
N GLN A 114 13.85 25.48 12.03
CA GLN A 114 14.13 26.11 13.33
C GLN A 114 15.55 25.75 13.83
N GLY A 115 16.41 25.34 12.90
CA GLY A 115 17.81 24.97 13.17
C GLY A 115 17.99 23.53 13.68
N LYS A 116 16.96 22.68 13.62
CA LYS A 116 17.06 21.26 14.01
C LYS A 116 16.77 20.35 12.82
N LEU A 117 17.34 19.16 12.89
CA LEU A 117 17.00 18.05 12.00
C LEU A 117 16.01 17.12 12.70
N ARG A 118 15.08 16.59 11.94
CA ARG A 118 14.11 15.58 12.38
C ARG A 118 14.34 14.31 11.57
N LEU A 119 14.30 13.18 12.28
CA LEU A 119 14.28 11.86 11.67
C LEU A 119 12.82 11.44 11.54
N THR A 120 12.32 11.36 10.31
CA THR A 120 10.97 10.90 9.99
C THR A 120 10.99 9.44 9.58
N VAL A 121 9.86 8.77 9.82
CA VAL A 121 9.66 7.35 9.51
C VAL A 121 8.45 7.23 8.61
N GLY A 122 8.62 6.50 7.52
CA GLY A 122 7.53 6.13 6.62
C GLY A 122 7.55 4.65 6.30
N SER A 123 6.61 4.25 5.45
CA SER A 123 6.49 2.89 4.92
C SER A 123 6.63 2.90 3.41
N THR A 124 7.27 1.88 2.85
CA THR A 124 7.32 1.62 1.41
C THR A 124 6.84 0.21 1.12
N TYR A 125 6.44 -0.04 -0.12
CA TYR A 125 6.13 -1.40 -0.56
C TYR A 125 7.35 -2.30 -0.44
N SER A 126 7.10 -3.53 -0.01
CA SER A 126 8.03 -4.64 -0.23
C SER A 126 7.65 -5.35 -1.52
N TYR A 127 8.65 -5.93 -2.18
CA TYR A 127 8.47 -6.64 -3.44
C TYR A 127 9.22 -7.96 -3.37
N TYR A 128 8.52 -9.02 -3.76
CA TYR A 128 9.02 -10.38 -3.84
C TYR A 128 8.71 -10.93 -5.23
N GLU A 129 9.65 -11.69 -5.77
CA GLU A 129 9.51 -12.46 -7.00
C GLU A 129 10.24 -13.77 -6.79
N PHE A 130 9.55 -14.89 -6.94
CA PHE A 130 10.11 -16.21 -6.68
C PHE A 130 9.39 -17.29 -7.49
N TYR A 131 10.09 -18.41 -7.69
CA TYR A 131 9.50 -19.60 -8.31
C TYR A 131 8.87 -20.51 -7.26
N GLN A 132 7.74 -21.13 -7.60
CA GLN A 132 7.11 -22.22 -6.85
C GLN A 132 6.82 -23.42 -7.78
N ASP A 133 6.52 -24.58 -7.20
CA ASP A 133 5.91 -25.68 -7.96
C ASP A 133 4.47 -25.31 -8.31
N ALA A 134 4.02 -25.67 -9.51
CA ALA A 134 2.65 -25.38 -9.95
C ALA A 134 1.58 -26.11 -9.10
N SER A 135 1.92 -27.16 -8.36
CA SER A 135 1.03 -27.78 -7.38
C SER A 135 0.87 -26.97 -6.09
N ASP A 136 1.80 -26.06 -5.82
CA ASP A 136 1.97 -25.35 -4.55
C ASP A 136 1.84 -23.83 -4.78
N ARG A 137 0.92 -23.42 -5.67
CA ARG A 137 0.57 -22.01 -5.87
C ARG A 137 0.04 -21.43 -4.57
N LEU A 138 0.60 -20.31 -4.15
CA LEU A 138 0.26 -19.71 -2.87
C LEU A 138 -1.07 -18.99 -2.93
N THR A 139 -1.89 -19.17 -1.89
CA THR A 139 -2.92 -18.20 -1.52
C THR A 139 -2.34 -17.08 -0.65
N ASP A 140 -3.07 -15.98 -0.48
CA ASP A 140 -2.66 -14.88 0.39
C ASP A 140 -2.43 -15.37 1.85
N GLU A 141 -3.22 -16.34 2.33
CA GLU A 141 -3.04 -16.95 3.65
C GLU A 141 -1.76 -17.77 3.77
N GLU A 142 -1.45 -18.58 2.76
CA GLU A 142 -0.21 -19.36 2.72
C GLU A 142 1.01 -18.43 2.63
N TRP A 143 0.87 -17.33 1.88
CA TRP A 143 1.86 -16.28 1.82
C TRP A 143 2.07 -15.57 3.16
N HIS A 144 1.00 -15.27 3.90
CA HIS A 144 1.08 -14.71 5.26
C HIS A 144 1.86 -15.64 6.21
N ILE A 145 1.56 -16.94 6.16
CA ILE A 145 2.27 -17.95 6.97
C ILE A 145 3.75 -17.97 6.59
N MET A 146 4.08 -17.95 5.29
CA MET A 146 5.45 -17.93 4.81
C MET A 146 6.20 -16.68 5.31
N LEU A 147 5.60 -15.49 5.21
CA LEU A 147 6.17 -14.24 5.72
C LEU A 147 6.44 -14.28 7.22
N ASP A 148 5.52 -14.85 8.01
CA ASP A 148 5.62 -14.91 9.46
C ASP A 148 6.67 -15.94 9.92
N GLN A 149 6.95 -16.97 9.11
CA GLN A 149 7.99 -17.99 9.36
C GLN A 149 9.39 -17.59 8.82
N GLY A 150 9.42 -16.73 7.81
CA GLY A 150 10.64 -16.23 7.18
C GLY A 150 10.39 -15.91 5.72
N SER A 151 10.56 -14.64 5.34
CA SER A 151 10.30 -14.18 3.98
C SER A 151 11.30 -14.77 2.96
N PRO A 152 10.87 -14.97 1.69
CA PRO A 152 11.78 -15.27 0.59
C PRO A 152 12.89 -14.23 0.45
N ILE A 153 13.96 -14.60 -0.26
CA ILE A 153 15.02 -13.67 -0.61
C ILE A 153 14.43 -12.57 -1.50
N LEU A 154 14.76 -11.32 -1.18
CA LEU A 154 14.33 -10.19 -1.99
C LEU A 154 14.97 -10.25 -3.38
N PRO A 155 14.25 -9.85 -4.44
CA PRO A 155 14.82 -9.66 -5.76
C PRO A 155 16.04 -8.72 -5.71
N GLY A 156 17.07 -9.05 -6.49
CA GLY A 156 18.33 -8.30 -6.55
C GLY A 156 18.27 -7.06 -7.43
#